data_AF-A0A4P8LFI1-F1
#
_entry.id   AF-A0A4P8LFI1-F1
#
_cell.length_a   1.000
_cell.length_b   1.000
_cell.length_c   1.000
_cell.angle_alpha   90.00
_cell.angle_beta   90.00
_cell.angle_gamma   90.00
#
_symmetry.space_group_name_H-M   'P 1'
#
loop_
_entity.id
_entity.type
_entity.pdbx_description
1 polymer ?
#
loop_
_entity_poly.entity_id
_entity_poly.type
_entity_poly.pdbx_seq_one_letter_code
_entity_poly.pdbx_strand_id
1 'polypeptide(L)'
;MNTLTSQIEQLQSLAHELLYLGVDGAPIYTDHFRQLNKEVLEQSDALYPQRGATPEEEANICLALLMGYNATIYNQGDKEEKKQSILDRCSDVLDQLPVTLLKCQLLLACYGEIFDEELLQEIHAIINIWSRRELTAEEQRVVEALRELNDNKYPCSEIIG
;
A
#
# COMPACT_ATOMS: atom_id res chain seq x y z
N MET A 1 -25.45 -6.08 -2.29
CA MET A 1 -24.35 -6.70 -3.04
C MET A 1 -23.22 -5.68 -3.05
N ASN A 2 -22.14 -5.92 -2.32
CA ASN A 2 -20.97 -5.02 -2.35
C ASN A 2 -20.21 -5.32 -3.65
N THR A 3 -20.03 -4.31 -4.50
CA THR A 3 -19.22 -4.42 -5.72
C THR A 3 -17.75 -4.64 -5.34
N LEU A 4 -16.97 -5.24 -6.23
CA LEU A 4 -15.52 -5.44 -6.03
C LEU A 4 -14.82 -4.10 -5.70
N THR A 5 -15.17 -3.04 -6.43
CA THR A 5 -14.69 -1.67 -6.17
C THR A 5 -14.97 -1.21 -4.75
N SER A 6 -16.18 -1.43 -4.23
CA SER A 6 -16.53 -1.05 -2.86
C SER A 6 -15.72 -1.82 -1.81
N GLN A 7 -15.35 -3.08 -2.08
CA GLN A 7 -14.50 -3.86 -1.18
C GLN A 7 -13.06 -3.34 -1.17
N ILE A 8 -12.53 -2.96 -2.34
CA ILE A 8 -11.21 -2.36 -2.50
C ILE A 8 -11.14 -1.03 -1.74
N GLU A 9 -12.10 -0.13 -2.00
CA GLU A 9 -12.17 1.19 -1.36
C GLU A 9 -12.31 1.07 0.17
N GLN A 10 -13.13 0.13 0.64
CA GLN A 10 -13.30 -0.14 2.07
C GLN A 10 -12.01 -0.63 2.71
N LEU A 11 -11.31 -1.60 2.09
CA LEU A 11 -10.05 -2.11 2.61
C LEU A 11 -8.97 -1.02 2.64
N GLN A 12 -8.85 -0.22 1.58
CA GLN A 12 -7.90 0.90 1.53
C GLN A 12 -8.18 1.91 2.63
N SER A 13 -9.45 2.27 2.85
CA SER A 13 -9.85 3.21 3.90
C SER A 13 -9.49 2.68 5.30
N LEU A 14 -9.79 1.41 5.59
CA LEU A 14 -9.52 0.82 6.91
C LEU A 14 -8.02 0.61 7.14
N ALA A 15 -7.27 0.20 6.12
CA ALA A 15 -5.82 0.09 6.21
C ALA A 15 -5.18 1.47 6.45
N HIS A 16 -5.67 2.51 5.77
CA HIS A 16 -5.22 3.88 6.00
C HIS A 16 -5.55 4.37 7.41
N GLU A 17 -6.78 4.18 7.88
CA GLU A 17 -7.15 4.52 9.27
C GLU A 17 -6.24 3.83 10.28
N LEU A 18 -5.94 2.54 10.07
CA LEU A 18 -5.11 1.75 10.97
C LEU A 18 -3.66 2.22 11.01
N LEU A 19 -3.07 2.53 9.85
CA LEU A 19 -1.69 3.01 9.74
C LEU A 19 -1.49 4.39 10.37
N TYR A 20 -2.49 5.27 10.28
CA TYR A 20 -2.41 6.64 10.77
C TYR A 20 -3.13 6.85 12.12
N LEU A 21 -3.49 5.75 12.79
CA LEU A 21 -4.22 5.81 14.06
C LEU A 21 -3.38 6.54 15.13
N GLY A 22 -3.93 7.62 15.69
CA GLY A 22 -3.28 8.41 16.73
C GLY A 22 -2.24 9.42 16.25
N VAL A 23 -2.00 9.54 14.94
CA VAL A 23 -1.12 10.60 14.37
C VAL A 23 -1.65 12.00 14.67
N ASP A 24 -2.97 12.15 14.83
CA ASP A 24 -3.66 13.38 15.22
C ASP A 24 -3.59 13.70 16.74
N GLY A 25 -2.95 12.84 17.53
CA GLY A 25 -2.88 12.97 18.99
C GLY A 25 -4.13 12.51 19.73
N ALA A 26 -5.12 11.91 19.05
CA ALA A 26 -6.30 11.35 19.70
C ALA A 26 -5.94 10.09 20.52
N PRO A 27 -6.64 9.83 21.65
CA PRO A 27 -6.44 8.60 22.41
C PRO A 27 -6.78 7.35 21.59
N ILE A 28 -5.87 6.38 21.61
CA ILE A 28 -6.11 5.07 20.99
C ILE A 28 -6.85 4.17 21.98
N TYR A 29 -8.11 3.85 21.66
CA TYR A 29 -8.88 2.88 22.42
C TYR A 29 -8.52 1.46 21.99
N THR A 30 -8.17 0.60 22.96
CA THR A 30 -7.69 -0.76 22.69
C THR A 30 -8.72 -1.64 21.97
N ASP A 31 -10.00 -1.47 22.30
CA ASP A 31 -11.08 -2.23 21.67
C ASP A 31 -11.25 -1.84 20.19
N HIS A 32 -11.18 -0.53 19.90
CA HIS A 32 -11.20 -0.01 18.52
C HIS A 32 -9.98 -0.49 17.73
N PHE A 33 -8.78 -0.35 18.29
CA PHE A 33 -7.55 -0.80 17.66
C PHE A 33 -7.60 -2.30 17.32
N ARG A 34 -8.07 -3.12 18.26
CA ARG A 34 -8.24 -4.57 18.04
C ARG A 34 -9.27 -4.86 16.95
N GLN A 35 -10.42 -4.18 16.99
CA GLN A 35 -11.48 -4.34 16.00
C GLN A 35 -10.97 -3.98 14.61
N LEU A 36 -10.31 -2.83 14.46
CA LEU A 36 -9.78 -2.35 13.19
C LEU A 36 -8.74 -3.31 12.61
N ASN A 37 -7.79 -3.81 13.41
CA ASN A 37 -6.82 -4.82 12.97
C ASN A 37 -7.49 -6.10 12.47
N LYS A 38 -8.55 -6.53 13.16
CA LYS A 38 -9.31 -7.73 12.79
C LYS A 38 -10.07 -7.54 11.48
N GLU A 39 -10.77 -6.42 11.34
CA GLU A 39 -11.55 -6.09 10.15
C GLU A 39 -10.66 -5.94 8.90
N VAL A 40 -9.49 -5.30 9.04
CA VAL A 40 -8.51 -5.19 7.96
C VAL A 40 -8.03 -6.58 7.51
N LEU A 41 -7.73 -7.48 8.45
CA LEU A 41 -7.32 -8.84 8.11
C LEU A 41 -8.45 -9.60 7.41
N GLU A 42 -9.66 -9.61 7.97
CA GLU A 42 -10.81 -10.33 7.42
C GLU A 42 -11.16 -9.85 6.00
N GLN A 43 -11.07 -8.55 5.74
CA GLN A 43 -11.30 -7.99 4.41
C GLN A 43 -10.15 -8.29 3.44
N SER A 44 -8.90 -8.27 3.92
CA SER A 44 -7.74 -8.68 3.11
C SER A 44 -7.86 -10.14 2.68
N ASP A 45 -8.21 -11.03 3.60
CA ASP A 45 -8.42 -12.46 3.33
C ASP A 45 -9.60 -12.71 2.38
N ALA A 46 -10.69 -11.94 2.52
CA ALA A 46 -11.85 -12.03 1.63
C ALA A 46 -11.56 -11.52 0.21
N LEU A 47 -10.72 -10.48 0.08
CA LEU A 47 -10.33 -9.90 -1.20
C LEU A 47 -9.21 -10.69 -1.90
N TYR A 48 -8.36 -11.39 -1.14
CA TYR A 48 -7.20 -12.14 -1.65
C TYR A 48 -7.47 -13.08 -2.85
N PRO A 49 -8.54 -13.90 -2.87
CA PRO A 49 -8.82 -14.77 -4.01
C PRO A 49 -9.35 -14.04 -5.25
N GLN A 50 -9.73 -12.77 -5.14
CA GLN A 50 -10.29 -12.00 -6.25
C GLN A 50 -9.22 -11.64 -7.27
N ARG A 51 -9.64 -11.49 -8.53
CA ARG A 51 -8.82 -11.05 -9.66
C ARG A 51 -9.58 -10.00 -10.47
N GLY A 52 -8.86 -8.99 -10.94
CA GLY A 52 -9.38 -7.96 -11.83
C GLY A 52 -9.53 -8.47 -13.25
N ALA A 53 -10.49 -7.93 -14.00
CA ALA A 53 -10.65 -8.22 -15.42
C ALA A 53 -9.70 -7.39 -16.30
N THR A 54 -9.17 -6.30 -15.76
CA THR A 54 -8.21 -5.39 -16.41
C THR A 54 -6.95 -5.23 -15.57
N PRO A 55 -5.81 -4.84 -16.17
CA PRO A 55 -4.60 -4.52 -15.40
C PRO A 55 -4.84 -3.47 -14.32
N GLU A 56 -5.68 -2.46 -14.59
CA GLU A 56 -6.03 -1.42 -13.62
C GLU A 56 -6.86 -1.96 -12.46
N GLU A 57 -7.84 -2.83 -12.71
CA GLU A 57 -8.61 -3.48 -11.64
C GLU A 57 -7.71 -4.39 -10.78
N GLU A 58 -6.84 -5.18 -11.42
CA GLU A 58 -5.91 -6.06 -10.71
C GLU A 58 -4.90 -5.26 -9.88
N ALA A 59 -4.40 -4.14 -10.41
CA ALA A 59 -3.53 -3.22 -9.69
C ALA A 59 -4.21 -2.61 -8.46
N ASN A 60 -5.49 -2.23 -8.56
CA ASN A 60 -6.26 -1.73 -7.43
C ASN A 60 -6.45 -2.79 -6.34
N ILE A 61 -6.73 -4.04 -6.73
CA ILE A 61 -6.82 -5.17 -5.79
C ILE A 61 -5.47 -5.39 -5.10
N CYS A 62 -4.38 -5.47 -5.86
CA CYS A 62 -3.05 -5.71 -5.31
C CYS A 62 -2.61 -4.59 -4.36
N LEU A 63 -2.84 -3.33 -4.73
CA LEU A 63 -2.56 -2.19 -3.87
C LEU A 63 -3.33 -2.27 -2.55
N ALA A 64 -4.64 -2.55 -2.61
CA ALA A 64 -5.45 -2.70 -1.40
C ALA A 64 -5.00 -3.86 -0.51
N LEU A 65 -4.61 -4.99 -1.10
CA LEU A 65 -4.10 -6.15 -0.36
C LEU A 65 -2.76 -5.86 0.31
N LEU A 66 -1.81 -5.22 -0.38
CA LEU A 66 -0.52 -4.82 0.21
C LEU A 66 -0.74 -3.85 1.38
N MET A 67 -1.59 -2.83 1.18
CA MET A 67 -1.96 -1.91 2.26
C MET A 67 -2.57 -2.64 3.45
N GLY A 68 -3.52 -3.55 3.23
CA GLY A 68 -4.20 -4.31 4.28
C GLY A 68 -3.26 -5.21 5.08
N TYR A 69 -2.45 -6.04 4.41
CA TYR A 69 -1.52 -6.95 5.09
C TYR A 69 -0.38 -6.23 5.80
N ASN A 70 0.03 -5.06 5.32
CA ASN A 70 1.01 -4.22 5.99
C ASN A 70 0.43 -3.47 7.19
N ALA A 71 -0.82 -3.03 7.10
CA ALA A 71 -1.49 -2.33 8.19
C ALA A 71 -1.82 -3.24 9.38
N THR A 72 -2.28 -4.47 9.13
CA THR A 72 -2.68 -5.37 10.23
C THR A 72 -1.49 -5.99 10.96
N ILE A 73 -1.51 -5.91 12.29
CA ILE A 73 -0.52 -6.57 13.16
C ILE A 73 -0.73 -8.08 13.23
N TYR A 74 -1.89 -8.58 12.81
CA TYR A 74 -2.18 -10.00 12.85
C TYR A 74 -1.45 -10.73 11.73
N ASN A 75 -0.88 -11.89 12.08
CA ASN A 75 -0.24 -12.80 11.15
C ASN A 75 -0.61 -14.24 11.54
N GLN A 76 -1.31 -14.95 10.66
CA GLN A 76 -1.72 -16.35 10.87
C GLN A 76 -0.64 -17.36 10.46
N GLY A 77 0.55 -16.87 10.07
CA GLY A 77 1.70 -17.67 9.62
C GLY A 77 1.89 -17.69 8.10
N ASP A 78 0.90 -17.21 7.34
CA ASP A 78 0.86 -17.21 5.88
C ASP A 78 0.95 -15.79 5.27
N LYS A 79 1.06 -14.74 6.09
CA LYS A 79 1.00 -13.35 5.63
C LYS A 79 2.12 -13.00 4.65
N GLU A 80 3.35 -13.43 4.93
CA GLU A 80 4.50 -13.13 4.07
C GLU A 80 4.42 -13.89 2.73
N GLU A 81 3.91 -15.12 2.75
CA GLU A 81 3.64 -15.89 1.52
C GLU A 81 2.56 -15.21 0.65
N LYS A 82 1.48 -14.75 1.29
CA LYS A 82 0.43 -13.97 0.62
C LYS A 82 0.97 -12.69 0.02
N LYS A 83 1.79 -11.92 0.75
CA LYS A 83 2.44 -10.71 0.24
C LYS A 83 3.33 -11.02 -0.96
N GLN A 84 4.15 -12.07 -0.90
CA GLN A 84 4.96 -12.48 -2.06
C GLN A 84 4.09 -12.82 -3.27
N SER A 85 3.01 -13.58 -3.09
CA SER A 85 2.06 -13.87 -4.18
C SER A 85 1.41 -12.60 -4.76
N ILE A 86 1.19 -11.58 -3.94
CA ILE A 86 0.68 -10.28 -4.40
C ILE A 86 1.76 -9.50 -5.17
N LEU A 87 3.01 -9.52 -4.72
CA LEU A 87 4.13 -8.89 -5.44
C LEU A 87 4.34 -9.52 -6.81
N ASP A 88 4.20 -10.83 -6.92
CA ASP A 88 4.26 -11.54 -8.21
C ASP A 88 3.14 -11.02 -9.15
N ARG A 89 1.90 -10.90 -8.63
CA ARG A 89 0.77 -10.31 -9.39
C ARG A 89 0.98 -8.86 -9.77
N CYS A 90 1.61 -8.05 -8.91
CA CYS A 90 1.95 -6.67 -9.22
C CYS A 90 2.90 -6.61 -10.42
N SER A 91 3.91 -7.49 -10.43
CA SER A 91 4.91 -7.55 -11.48
C SER A 91 4.29 -7.86 -12.85
N ASP A 92 3.27 -8.73 -12.89
CA ASP A 92 2.54 -9.05 -14.12
C ASP A 92 1.78 -7.86 -14.73
N VAL A 93 1.36 -6.87 -13.93
CA VAL A 93 0.54 -5.74 -14.38
C VAL A 93 1.30 -4.43 -14.53
N LEU A 94 2.42 -4.24 -13.83
CA LEU A 94 3.17 -2.97 -13.80
C LEU A 94 3.58 -2.47 -15.19
N ASP A 95 4.01 -3.36 -16.08
CA ASP A 95 4.40 -3.03 -17.46
C ASP A 95 3.21 -2.65 -18.35
N GLN A 96 2.00 -3.10 -18.00
CA GLN A 96 0.78 -2.85 -18.76
C GLN A 96 0.11 -1.54 -18.35
N LEU A 97 0.38 -1.05 -17.13
CA LEU A 97 -0.24 0.15 -16.60
C LEU A 97 0.31 1.42 -17.29
N PRO A 98 -0.56 2.36 -17.69
CA PRO A 98 -0.13 3.67 -18.12
C PRO A 98 0.47 4.47 -16.96
N VAL A 99 1.30 5.47 -17.27
CA VAL A 99 1.87 6.40 -16.28
C VAL A 99 0.76 7.22 -15.62
N THR A 100 0.32 6.75 -14.45
CA THR A 100 -0.82 7.25 -13.69
C THR A 100 -0.48 7.24 -12.20
N LEU A 101 -1.31 7.92 -11.39
CA LEU A 101 -1.20 7.88 -9.93
C LEU A 101 -1.26 6.44 -9.39
N LEU A 102 -2.17 5.62 -9.92
CA LEU A 102 -2.32 4.20 -9.54
C LEU A 102 -1.03 3.43 -9.76
N LYS A 103 -0.39 3.60 -10.93
CA LYS A 103 0.90 2.96 -11.22
C LYS A 103 1.96 3.38 -10.20
N CYS A 104 2.05 4.67 -9.90
CA CYS A 104 3.02 5.18 -8.92
C CYS A 104 2.77 4.66 -7.50
N GLN A 105 1.50 4.56 -7.08
CA GLN A 105 1.12 4.00 -5.79
C GLN A 105 1.47 2.51 -5.69
N LEU A 106 1.22 1.73 -6.76
CA LEU A 106 1.57 0.32 -6.80
C LEU A 106 3.09 0.11 -6.78
N LEU A 107 3.85 0.88 -7.56
CA LEU A 107 5.31 0.88 -7.53
C LEU A 107 5.84 1.19 -6.12
N LEU A 108 5.29 2.21 -5.47
CA LEU A 108 5.67 2.58 -4.11
C LEU A 108 5.38 1.46 -3.10
N ALA A 109 4.21 0.83 -3.20
CA ALA A 109 3.84 -0.30 -2.36
C ALA A 109 4.80 -1.50 -2.55
N CYS A 110 5.16 -1.81 -3.80
CA CYS A 110 6.13 -2.87 -4.09
C CYS A 110 7.53 -2.50 -3.58
N TYR A 111 7.98 -1.27 -3.81
CA TYR A 111 9.25 -0.77 -3.31
C TYR A 111 9.35 -0.86 -1.78
N GLY A 112 8.27 -0.55 -1.06
CA GLY A 112 8.23 -0.68 0.40
C GLY A 112 8.42 -2.10 0.92
N GLU A 113 8.15 -3.13 0.10
CA GLU A 113 8.35 -4.54 0.47
C GLU A 113 9.75 -5.05 0.12
N ILE A 114 10.28 -4.72 -1.06
CA ILE A 114 11.49 -5.36 -1.59
C ILE A 114 12.69 -4.42 -1.76
N PHE A 115 12.49 -3.10 -1.62
CA PHE A 115 13.51 -2.06 -1.77
C PHE A 115 14.33 -2.14 -3.07
N ASP A 116 13.67 -2.54 -4.17
CA ASP A 116 14.29 -2.63 -5.49
C ASP A 116 14.56 -1.23 -6.08
N GLU A 117 15.81 -1.00 -6.51
CA GLU A 117 16.27 0.25 -7.08
C GLU A 117 15.64 0.54 -8.46
N GLU A 118 15.25 -0.48 -9.22
CA GLU A 118 14.57 -0.29 -10.51
C GLU A 118 13.18 0.34 -10.31
N LEU A 119 12.43 -0.15 -9.31
CA LEU A 119 11.14 0.42 -8.93
C LEU A 119 11.29 1.88 -8.46
N LEU A 120 12.33 2.15 -7.66
CA LEU A 120 12.63 3.50 -7.17
C LEU A 120 12.89 4.49 -8.32
N GLN A 121 13.67 4.07 -9.32
CA GLN A 121 13.96 4.88 -10.50
C GLN A 121 12.68 5.20 -11.28
N GLU A 122 11.78 4.23 -11.44
CA GLU A 122 10.51 4.45 -12.12
C GLU A 122 9.60 5.41 -11.34
N ILE A 123 9.50 5.26 -10.01
CA ILE A 123 8.75 6.19 -9.15
C ILE A 123 9.27 7.62 -9.32
N HIS A 124 10.60 7.82 -9.28
CA HIS A 124 11.20 9.14 -9.50
C HIS A 124 10.92 9.70 -10.89
N ALA A 125 10.91 8.85 -11.93
CA ALA A 125 10.56 9.28 -13.28
C ALA A 125 9.12 9.80 -13.35
N ILE A 126 8.17 9.14 -12.68
CA ILE A 126 6.76 9.57 -12.62
C ILE A 126 6.63 10.89 -11.82
N ILE A 127 7.23 10.98 -10.63
CA ILE A 127 7.18 12.19 -9.79
C ILE A 127 7.78 13.41 -10.52
N ASN A 128 8.85 13.21 -11.30
CA ASN A 128 9.47 14.27 -12.11
C ASN A 128 8.55 14.80 -13.21
N ILE A 129 7.56 14.03 -13.67
CA ILE A 129 6.54 14.52 -14.60
C ILE A 129 5.57 15.44 -13.86
N TRP A 130 5.21 15.11 -12.63
CA TRP A 130 4.26 15.89 -11.80
C TRP A 130 4.84 17.22 -11.32
N SER A 131 6.16 17.29 -11.07
CA SER A 131 6.85 18.50 -10.56
C SER A 131 6.69 19.75 -11.43
N ARG A 132 6.18 19.60 -12.66
CA ARG A 132 5.87 20.70 -13.59
C ARG A 132 4.54 21.41 -13.30
N ARG A 133 3.76 20.92 -12.34
CA ARG A 133 2.48 21.48 -11.92
C ARG A 133 2.30 21.40 -10.41
N GLU A 134 1.24 22.03 -9.92
CA GLU A 134 0.78 21.82 -8.54
C GLU A 134 0.33 20.36 -8.37
N LEU A 135 0.79 19.77 -7.26
CA LEU A 135 0.46 18.39 -6.89
C LEU A 135 -0.93 18.33 -6.26
N THR A 136 -1.65 17.26 -6.56
CA THR A 136 -2.87 16.92 -5.83
C THR A 136 -2.53 16.38 -4.44
N ALA A 137 -3.52 16.34 -3.53
CA ALA A 137 -3.32 15.80 -2.19
C ALA A 137 -2.82 14.34 -2.20
N GLU A 138 -3.31 13.51 -3.12
CA GLU A 138 -2.85 12.12 -3.24
C GLU A 138 -1.42 12.00 -3.76
N GLU A 139 -1.03 12.83 -4.73
CA GLU A 139 0.35 12.86 -5.25
C GLU A 139 1.33 13.35 -4.17
N GLN A 140 0.91 14.32 -3.37
CA GLN A 140 1.68 14.80 -2.24
C GLN A 140 1.93 13.68 -1.22
N ARG A 141 0.90 12.88 -0.89
CA ARG A 141 1.03 11.71 -0.01
C ARG A 141 2.02 10.67 -0.56
N VAL A 142 2.02 10.41 -1.87
CA VAL A 142 2.98 9.50 -2.50
C VAL A 142 4.42 10.01 -2.34
N VAL A 143 4.64 11.32 -2.53
CA VAL A 143 5.97 11.94 -2.36
C VAL A 143 6.43 11.88 -0.90
N GLU A 144 5.53 12.11 0.05
CA GLU A 144 5.81 12.02 1.49
C GLU A 144 6.12 10.59 1.92
N ALA A 145 5.27 9.62 1.53
CA ALA A 145 5.49 8.21 1.82
C ALA A 145 6.79 7.65 1.22
N LEU A 146 7.17 8.11 0.01
CA LEU A 146 8.47 7.75 -0.57
C LEU A 146 9.64 8.26 0.26
N ARG A 147 9.55 9.50 0.77
CA ARG A 147 10.57 10.07 1.65
C ARG A 147 10.69 9.24 2.93
N GLU A 148 9.57 8.95 3.59
CA GLU A 148 9.54 8.16 4.81
C GLU A 148 10.12 6.76 4.63
N LEU A 149 9.83 6.09 3.51
CA LEU A 149 10.40 4.77 3.19
C LEU A 149 11.91 4.83 2.98
N ASN A 150 12.40 5.86 2.28
CA ASN A 150 13.83 6.01 2.02
C ASN A 150 14.62 6.37 3.30
N ASP A 151 14.04 7.21 4.16
CA ASP A 151 14.63 7.59 5.44
C ASP A 151 14.70 6.37 6.39
N ASN A 152 13.69 5.48 6.34
CA ASN A 152 13.60 4.29 7.18
C ASN A 152 14.14 2.99 6.56
N LYS A 153 14.80 3.06 5.39
CA LYS A 153 15.30 1.87 4.65
C LYS A 153 16.25 0.99 5.48
N TYR A 154 16.98 1.58 6.42
CA TYR A 154 17.92 0.88 7.31
C TYR A 154 17.64 1.22 8.78
N PRO A 155 16.75 0.47 9.45
CA PRO A 155 16.31 0.76 10.83
C PRO A 155 17.43 0.80 11.86
N CYS A 156 18.55 0.11 11.60
CA CYS A 156 19.69 0.04 12.51
C CYS A 156 20.78 1.08 12.23
N SER A 157 20.62 1.95 11.22
CA SER A 157 21.61 2.98 10.91
C SER A 157 21.61 4.13 11.93
N GLU A 158 20.50 4.32 12.65
CA GLU A 158 20.32 5.36 13.66
C GLU A 158 20.87 5.01 15.06
N ILE A 159 21.38 3.79 15.28
CA ILE A 159 21.79 3.30 16.62
C ILE A 159 23.23 3.73 17.01
N ILE A 160 23.88 4.60 16.24
CA ILE A 160 25.17 5.18 16.66
C ILE A 160 24.91 6.43 17.52
N GLY A 161 24.39 6.20 18.73
CA GLY A 161 24.19 7.21 19.78
C GLY A 161 25.12 6.98 20.97
#